data_AF-A0AAW9LI03-F1
#
_entry.id   AF-A0AAW9LI03-F1
#
_cell.length_a   1.000
_cell.length_b   1.000
_cell.length_c   1.000
_cell.angle_alpha   90.00
_cell.angle_beta   90.00
_cell.angle_gamma   90.00
#
_symmetry.space_group_name_H-M   'P 1'
#
loop_
_entity.id
_entity.type
_entity.pdbx_description
1 polymer ?
#
loop_
_entity_poly.entity_id
_entity_poly.type
_entity_poly.pdbx_seq_one_letter_code
_entity_poly.pdbx_strand_id
1 'polypeptide(L)'
;MTVCWAETDAEARRQAHEHWPNVATPGSLGQELRTPAHFEQVAELISEDDVAGSMTCSADADDHVDAIQLFADAGYDHVYVHQVGPNQDGFFDFYEEEVLPSFS
;
A
#
# COMPACT_ATOMS: atom_id res chain seq x y z
N MET A 1 -1.63 4.59 6.60
CA MET A 1 -1.12 4.41 5.23
C MET A 1 -1.34 2.96 4.78
N THR A 2 -1.54 2.75 3.49
CA THR A 2 -1.67 1.42 2.90
C THR A 2 -0.37 1.08 2.18
N VAL A 3 0.10 -0.16 2.33
CA VAL A 3 1.35 -0.65 1.74
C VAL A 3 1.15 -2.04 1.17
N CYS A 4 2.03 -2.43 0.26
CA CYS A 4 2.23 -3.82 -0.12
C CYS A 4 3.72 -4.13 -0.05
N TRP A 5 4.11 -4.92 0.94
CA TRP A 5 5.43 -5.53 1.02
C TRP A 5 5.40 -6.95 0.43
N ALA A 6 6.49 -7.33 -0.23
CA ALA A 6 6.82 -8.70 -0.60
C ALA A 6 8.34 -8.82 -0.73
N GLU A 7 8.87 -10.01 -0.99
CA GLU A 7 10.33 -10.23 -1.14
C GLU A 7 10.95 -9.48 -2.32
N THR A 8 10.14 -8.97 -3.26
CA THR A 8 10.59 -8.12 -4.37
C THR A 8 9.54 -7.07 -4.71
N ASP A 9 9.97 -5.91 -5.22
CA ASP A 9 9.07 -4.85 -5.69
C ASP A 9 8.09 -5.34 -6.76
N ALA A 10 8.55 -6.18 -7.69
CA ALA A 10 7.71 -6.72 -8.75
C ALA A 10 6.56 -7.55 -8.16
N GLU A 11 6.87 -8.38 -7.16
CA GLU A 11 5.86 -9.18 -6.47
C GLU A 11 4.94 -8.30 -5.60
N ALA A 12 5.48 -7.29 -4.93
CA ALA A 12 4.71 -6.32 -4.15
C ALA A 12 3.69 -5.58 -5.04
N ARG A 13 4.11 -5.10 -6.21
CA ARG A 13 3.24 -4.40 -7.18
C ARG A 13 2.16 -5.31 -7.72
N ARG A 14 2.54 -6.53 -8.12
CA ARG A 14 1.60 -7.55 -8.62
C ARG A 14 0.55 -7.89 -7.57
N GLN A 15 0.96 -8.13 -6.33
CA GLN A 15 0.05 -8.43 -5.22
C GLN A 15 -0.84 -7.23 -4.86
N ALA A 16 -0.28 -6.01 -4.86
CA ALA A 16 -1.07 -4.80 -4.60
C ALA A 16 -2.16 -4.61 -5.65
N HIS A 17 -1.84 -4.83 -6.93
CA HIS A 17 -2.79 -4.77 -8.02
C HIS A 17 -3.86 -5.87 -7.94
N GLU A 18 -3.46 -7.09 -7.59
CA GLU A 18 -4.38 -8.22 -7.44
C GLU A 18 -5.36 -8.02 -6.27
N HIS A 19 -4.88 -7.53 -5.13
CA HIS A 19 -5.65 -7.49 -3.89
C HIS A 19 -6.29 -6.14 -3.59
N TRP A 20 -5.73 -5.03 -4.09
CA TRP A 20 -6.14 -3.69 -3.72
C TRP A 20 -6.14 -2.67 -4.89
N PRO A 21 -6.67 -3.02 -6.08
CA PRO A 21 -6.62 -2.14 -7.26
C PRO A 21 -7.42 -0.84 -7.06
N ASN A 22 -8.47 -0.88 -6.25
CA ASN A 22 -9.38 0.24 -6.02
C ASN A 22 -8.70 1.47 -5.39
N VAL A 23 -7.50 1.33 -4.80
CA VAL A 23 -6.71 2.47 -4.31
C VAL A 23 -6.42 3.50 -5.39
N ALA A 24 -6.32 3.07 -6.65
CA ALA A 24 -6.06 3.91 -7.80
C ALA A 24 -7.33 4.38 -8.53
N THR A 25 -8.51 4.27 -7.88
CA THR A 25 -9.76 4.78 -8.46
C THR A 25 -9.71 6.30 -8.62
N PRO A 26 -9.85 6.86 -9.84
CA PRO A 26 -9.56 8.26 -10.08
C PRO A 26 -10.69 9.20 -9.64
N GLY A 27 -10.31 10.37 -9.13
CA GLY A 27 -11.20 11.50 -8.92
C GLY A 27 -12.40 11.19 -8.03
N SER A 28 -13.58 11.67 -8.44
CA SER A 28 -14.81 11.52 -7.67
C SER A 28 -15.43 10.11 -7.75
N LEU A 29 -14.89 9.21 -8.58
CA LEU A 29 -15.48 7.88 -8.75
C LEU A 29 -15.48 7.10 -7.44
N GLY A 30 -14.42 7.23 -6.63
CA GLY A 30 -14.35 6.56 -5.32
C GLY A 30 -15.50 6.90 -4.37
N GLN A 31 -16.14 8.07 -4.51
CA GLN A 31 -17.29 8.48 -3.70
C GLN A 31 -18.65 8.27 -4.38
N GLU A 32 -18.68 8.30 -5.73
CA GLU A 32 -19.92 8.27 -6.50
C GLU A 32 -20.37 6.85 -6.91
N LEU A 33 -19.45 5.88 -6.91
CA LEU A 33 -19.77 4.50 -7.26
C LEU A 33 -20.68 3.86 -6.19
N ARG A 34 -21.86 3.42 -6.63
CA ARG A 34 -22.94 2.96 -5.73
C ARG A 34 -22.87 1.51 -5.30
N THR A 35 -22.17 0.65 -6.05
CA THR A 35 -22.21 -0.81 -5.84
C THR A 35 -20.82 -1.42 -5.99
N PRO A 36 -20.53 -2.54 -5.31
CA PRO A 36 -19.26 -3.26 -5.48
C PRO A 36 -18.97 -3.63 -6.93
N ALA A 37 -19.99 -4.06 -7.69
CA ALA A 37 -19.85 -4.40 -9.11
C ALA A 37 -19.36 -3.22 -9.97
N HIS A 38 -19.65 -1.97 -9.61
CA HIS A 38 -19.08 -0.83 -10.33
C HIS A 38 -17.60 -0.60 -9.99
N PHE A 39 -17.18 -0.89 -8.76
CA PHE A 39 -15.76 -0.84 -8.38
C PHE A 39 -14.98 -1.95 -9.10
N GLU A 40 -15.54 -3.15 -9.21
CA GLU A 40 -14.94 -4.25 -9.98
C GLU A 40 -14.70 -3.86 -11.45
N GLN A 41 -15.67 -3.23 -12.11
CA GLN A 41 -15.53 -2.74 -13.48
C GLN A 41 -14.46 -1.66 -13.64
N VAL A 42 -14.30 -0.79 -12.64
CA VAL A 42 -13.24 0.22 -12.65
C VAL A 42 -11.88 -0.42 -12.39
N ALA A 43 -11.80 -1.39 -11.48
CA ALA A 43 -10.58 -2.11 -11.18
C ALA A 43 -10.00 -2.83 -12.41
N GLU A 44 -10.83 -3.32 -13.33
CA GLU A 44 -10.38 -3.91 -14.61
C GLU A 44 -9.57 -2.93 -15.50
N LEU A 45 -9.72 -1.62 -15.30
CA LEU A 45 -9.02 -0.58 -16.05
C LEU A 45 -7.73 -0.09 -15.37
N ILE A 46 -7.49 -0.49 -14.13
CA ILE A 46 -6.36 -0.06 -13.32
C ILE A 46 -5.16 -0.94 -13.65
N SER A 47 -3.99 -0.32 -13.89
CA SER A 47 -2.72 -1.02 -14.10
C SER A 47 -1.92 -1.19 -12.81
N GLU A 48 -0.91 -2.06 -12.82
CA GLU A 48 0.04 -2.19 -11.70
C GLU A 48 0.74 -0.85 -11.40
N ASP A 49 1.07 -0.06 -12.44
CA ASP A 49 1.73 1.23 -12.29
C ASP A 49 0.81 2.28 -11.64
N ASP A 50 -0.50 2.26 -11.93
CA ASP A 50 -1.47 3.15 -11.28
C ASP A 50 -1.55 2.88 -9.77
N VAL A 51 -1.51 1.60 -9.37
CA VAL A 51 -1.49 1.17 -7.97
C VAL A 51 -0.18 1.56 -7.30
N ALA A 52 0.96 1.23 -7.93
CA ALA A 52 2.29 1.55 -7.41
C ALA A 52 2.54 3.07 -7.29
N GLY A 53 1.86 3.89 -8.09
CA GLY A 53 1.89 5.35 -7.96
C GLY A 53 1.00 5.91 -6.84
N SER A 54 0.08 5.10 -6.30
CA SER A 54 -0.92 5.53 -5.31
C SER A 54 -0.62 5.06 -3.87
N MET A 55 0.28 4.09 -3.71
CA MET A 55 0.66 3.52 -2.41
C MET A 55 2.08 2.93 -2.44
N THR A 56 2.68 2.69 -1.27
CA THR A 56 4.02 2.08 -1.17
C THR A 56 3.94 0.60 -1.55
N CYS A 57 4.61 0.22 -2.65
CA CYS A 57 4.76 -1.16 -3.10
C CYS A 57 6.25 -1.46 -3.27
N SER A 58 6.92 -1.94 -2.21
CA SER A 58 8.37 -2.09 -2.17
C SER A 58 8.79 -3.27 -1.29
N ALA A 59 9.95 -3.83 -1.58
CA ALA A 59 10.66 -4.76 -0.70
C ALA A 59 11.69 -4.05 0.21
N ASP A 60 12.00 -2.78 -0.05
CA ASP A 60 13.04 -2.01 0.64
C ASP A 60 12.49 -1.31 1.89
N ALA A 61 13.12 -1.54 3.05
CA ALA A 61 12.72 -0.95 4.31
C ALA A 61 12.77 0.58 4.29
N ASP A 62 13.72 1.17 3.56
CA ASP A 62 13.88 2.62 3.50
C ASP A 62 12.64 3.27 2.84
N ASP A 63 12.03 2.65 1.83
CA ASP A 63 10.80 3.16 1.20
C ASP A 63 9.61 3.19 2.18
N HIS A 64 9.54 2.20 3.07
CA HIS A 64 8.51 2.14 4.11
C HIS A 64 8.77 3.15 5.22
N VAL A 65 10.03 3.32 5.64
CA VAL A 65 10.46 4.32 6.63
C VAL A 65 10.17 5.73 6.11
N ASP A 66 10.58 6.06 4.89
CA ASP A 66 10.35 7.37 4.27
C ASP A 66 8.85 7.68 4.21
N ALA A 67 8.03 6.71 3.81
CA ALA A 67 6.59 6.89 3.75
C ALA A 67 5.96 7.12 5.13
N ILE A 68 6.44 6.47 6.20
CA ILE A 68 6.00 6.73 7.58
C ILE A 68 6.49 8.09 8.06
N GLN A 69 7.75 8.45 7.76
CA GLN A 69 8.37 9.71 8.16
C GLN A 69 7.59 10.92 7.63
N LEU A 70 7.02 10.84 6.42
CA LEU A 70 6.13 11.88 5.89
C LEU A 70 4.93 12.19 6.81
N PHE A 71 4.37 11.17 7.46
CA PHE A 71 3.29 11.38 8.43
C PHE A 71 3.85 11.92 9.76
N ALA A 72 4.98 11.39 10.24
CA ALA A 72 5.61 11.89 11.46
C ALA A 72 5.96 13.39 11.34
N ASP A 73 6.55 13.81 10.21
CA ASP A 73 6.90 15.20 9.91
C ASP A 73 5.67 16.11 9.79
N ALA A 74 4.54 15.55 9.36
CA ALA A 74 3.26 16.26 9.36
C ALA A 74 2.62 16.40 10.76
N GLY A 75 3.25 15.84 11.80
CA GLY A 75 2.84 15.96 13.20
C GLY A 75 1.88 14.87 13.67
N TYR A 76 1.72 13.78 12.91
CA TYR A 76 0.97 12.61 13.39
C TYR A 76 1.78 11.87 14.47
N ASP A 77 1.12 11.47 15.55
CA ASP A 77 1.71 10.71 16.66
C ASP A 77 1.42 9.20 16.58
N HIS A 78 0.45 8.80 15.75
CA HIS A 78 0.09 7.40 15.49
C HIS A 78 -0.10 7.17 14.00
N VAL A 79 0.72 6.30 13.42
CA VAL A 79 0.63 5.88 12.02
C VAL A 79 0.19 4.42 11.96
N TYR A 80 -0.99 4.17 11.40
CA TYR A 80 -1.46 2.81 11.12
C TYR A 80 -0.95 2.37 9.75
N VAL A 81 -0.39 1.16 9.68
CA VAL A 81 0.05 0.55 8.43
C VAL A 81 -0.88 -0.61 8.08
N HIS A 82 -1.40 -0.60 6.86
CA HIS A 82 -2.29 -1.62 6.32
C HIS A 82 -1.60 -2.35 5.18
N GLN A 83 -1.10 -3.55 5.45
CA GLN A 83 -0.51 -4.44 4.45
C GLN A 83 -1.60 -5.16 3.66
N VAL A 84 -1.59 -5.00 2.34
CA VAL A 84 -2.62 -5.60 1.46
C VAL A 84 -2.22 -6.96 0.89
N GLY A 85 -0.92 -7.27 0.87
CA GLY A 85 -0.40 -8.56 0.41
C GLY A 85 -0.76 -9.71 1.36
N PRO A 86 -0.88 -10.96 0.86
CA PRO A 86 -1.33 -12.09 1.65
C PRO A 86 -0.32 -12.58 2.71
N ASN A 87 0.98 -12.31 2.54
CA ASN A 87 2.01 -12.71 3.50
C ASN A 87 2.09 -11.72 4.69
N GLN A 88 1.14 -11.85 5.62
CA GLN A 88 1.07 -10.97 6.80
C GLN A 88 2.16 -11.27 7.82
N ASP A 89 2.48 -12.56 8.06
CA ASP A 89 3.50 -12.95 9.04
C ASP A 89 4.88 -12.42 8.63
N GLY A 90 5.28 -12.62 7.36
CA GLY A 90 6.54 -12.09 6.86
C GLY A 90 6.59 -10.56 6.84
N PHE A 91 5.44 -9.90 6.60
CA PHE A 91 5.36 -8.44 6.72
C PHE A 91 5.62 -7.97 8.16
N PHE A 92 5.07 -8.67 9.16
CA PHE A 92 5.32 -8.32 10.55
C PHE A 92 6.78 -8.55 10.94
N ASP A 93 7.38 -9.67 10.54
CA ASP A 93 8.80 -9.94 10.77
C ASP A 93 9.67 -8.84 10.14
N PHE A 94 9.42 -8.49 8.88
CA PHE A 94 10.13 -7.40 8.18
C PHE A 94 9.95 -6.05 8.87
N TYR A 95 8.74 -5.71 9.32
CA TYR A 95 8.51 -4.45 10.02
C TYR A 95 9.19 -4.41 11.39
N GLU A 96 9.17 -5.51 12.14
CA GLU A 96 9.83 -5.62 13.43
C GLU A 96 11.35 -5.49 13.30
N GLU A 97 11.94 -6.16 12.31
CA GLU A 97 13.39 -6.25 12.17
C GLU A 97 14.02 -5.07 11.42
N GLU A 98 13.33 -4.51 10.41
CA GLU A 98 13.95 -3.58 9.46
C GLU A 98 13.32 -2.17 9.46
N VAL A 99 12.02 -2.02 9.74
CA VAL A 99 11.32 -0.72 9.64
C VAL A 99 11.20 0.00 10.98
N LEU A 100 10.65 -0.68 12.00
CA LEU A 100 10.37 -0.09 13.31
C LEU A 100 11.61 0.41 14.08
N PRO A 101 12.81 -0.21 13.98
CA PRO A 101 14.01 0.30 14.64
C PRO A 101 14.42 1.73 14.23
N SER A 102 13.94 2.22 13.09
CA SER A 102 14.20 3.60 12.63
C SER A 102 13.42 4.67 13.42
N PHE A 103 12.42 4.27 14.20
CA PHE A 103 11.53 5.18 14.95
C PHE A 103 11.59 5.01 16.48
N SER A 104 12.51 4.17 16.97
CA SER A 104 12.69 3.87 18.40
C SER A 104 13.55 4.88 19.15
#